data_AF-A0A7R9U2S4-F1
#
_entry.id   AF-A0A7R9U2S4-F1
#
_cell.length_a   1.000
_cell.length_b   1.000
_cell.length_c   1.000
_cell.angle_alpha   90.00
_cell.angle_beta   90.00
_cell.angle_gamma   90.00
#
_symmetry.space_group_name_H-M   'P 1'
#
loop_
_entity.id
_entity.type
_entity.pdbx_description
1 polymer ?
#
loop_
_entity_poly.entity_id
_entity_poly.type
_entity_poly.pdbx_seq_one_letter_code
_entity_poly.pdbx_strand_id
1 'polypeptide(L)'
;AMHRLAKLPSSAAERSRELRTKVEQAMHALGEMLEHPDMLERCQPRTLSSALWACAKRGVYLSSLFDKLGQLAMEPSFVAKFESQAVANTLWAHAKLGLREPCAALLLSHLAEAEVLERAQPQHIATTLSAMLSLELADHSLECSDKRSPAEIATKLVNQLARSEVVRTSRPEHISITLRAIAKLHEQGLFL
;
A
#
# COMPACT_ATOMS: atom_id res chain seq x y z
N ALA A 1 50.74 30.42 -8.59
CA ALA A 1 49.30 30.63 -8.86
C ALA A 1 48.50 29.35 -8.54
N MET A 2 48.50 28.93 -7.26
CA MET A 2 47.75 27.78 -6.76
C MET A 2 46.77 28.25 -5.68
N HIS A 3 45.60 28.82 -6.05
CA HIS A 3 44.64 29.23 -5.02
C HIS A 3 43.15 29.31 -5.44
N ARG A 4 42.69 28.63 -6.50
CA ARG A 4 41.29 28.82 -6.93
C ARG A 4 40.46 27.61 -7.41
N LEU A 5 40.89 26.37 -7.18
CA LEU A 5 40.07 25.20 -7.60
C LEU A 5 40.03 24.07 -6.57
N ALA A 6 39.71 24.39 -5.33
CA ALA A 6 39.29 23.40 -4.35
C ALA A 6 38.05 23.93 -3.62
N LYS A 7 36.85 23.57 -4.10
CA LYS A 7 35.54 23.54 -3.40
C LYS A 7 34.38 23.70 -4.40
N LEU A 8 34.00 22.63 -5.10
CA LEU A 8 32.60 22.47 -5.55
C LEU A 8 32.23 20.98 -5.57
N PRO A 9 31.93 20.42 -4.39
CA PRO A 9 30.84 19.44 -4.28
C PRO A 9 29.76 19.82 -3.25
N SER A 10 29.83 21.01 -2.63
CA SER A 10 29.00 21.34 -1.46
C SER A 10 27.53 21.64 -1.77
N SER A 11 27.19 22.31 -2.88
CA SER A 11 25.82 22.82 -3.05
C SER A 11 24.74 21.75 -3.33
N ALA A 12 25.04 20.73 -4.12
CA ALA A 12 24.08 19.65 -4.41
C ALA A 12 23.95 18.68 -3.24
N ALA A 13 25.06 18.38 -2.56
CA ALA A 13 25.09 17.53 -1.37
C ALA A 13 24.40 18.21 -0.17
N GLU A 14 24.58 19.51 0.01
CA GLU A 14 23.90 20.31 1.04
C GLU A 14 22.40 20.41 0.77
N ARG A 15 21.97 20.72 -0.47
CA ARG A 15 20.54 20.70 -0.84
C ARG A 15 19.90 19.33 -0.59
N SER A 16 20.62 18.25 -0.93
CA SER A 16 20.14 16.88 -0.68
C SER A 16 20.09 16.53 0.81
N ARG A 17 20.97 17.12 1.63
CA ARG A 17 20.94 16.95 3.09
C ARG A 17 19.79 17.75 3.70
N GLU A 18 19.64 19.02 3.32
CA GLU A 18 18.57 19.89 3.77
C GLU A 18 17.18 19.35 3.41
N LEU A 19 17.02 18.84 2.17
CA LEU A 19 15.78 18.21 1.75
C LEU A 19 15.46 16.94 2.57
N ARG A 20 16.49 16.14 2.93
CA ARG A 20 16.31 14.99 3.82
C ARG A 20 15.82 15.41 5.19
N THR A 21 16.46 16.42 5.78
CA THR A 21 16.07 16.97 7.09
C THR A 21 14.66 17.53 7.08
N LYS A 22 14.28 18.29 6.05
CA LYS A 22 12.90 18.82 5.91
C LYS A 22 11.85 17.71 5.78
N VAL A 23 12.19 16.63 5.07
CA VAL A 23 11.32 15.45 4.92
C VAL A 23 11.17 14.70 6.25
N GLU A 24 12.23 14.57 7.03
CA GLU A 24 12.18 13.98 8.38
C GLU A 24 11.36 14.84 9.34
N GLN A 25 11.53 16.18 9.31
CA GLN A 25 10.72 17.11 10.09
C GLN A 25 9.24 17.06 9.71
N ALA A 26 8.93 16.98 8.41
CA ALA A 26 7.55 16.83 7.95
C ALA A 26 6.93 15.49 8.40
N MET A 27 7.69 14.40 8.38
CA MET A 27 7.24 13.11 8.92
C MET A 27 7.01 13.16 10.42
N HIS A 28 7.86 13.86 11.17
CA HIS A 28 7.68 14.03 12.61
C HIS A 28 6.45 14.87 12.93
N ALA A 29 6.25 15.99 12.23
CA ALA A 29 5.06 16.84 12.38
C ALA A 29 3.77 16.10 11.97
N LEU A 30 3.83 15.21 10.97
CA LEU A 30 2.72 14.31 10.65
C LEU A 30 2.44 13.34 11.81
N GLY A 31 3.47 12.79 12.45
CA GLY A 31 3.34 11.95 13.64
C GLY A 31 2.64 12.68 14.78
N GLU A 32 3.10 13.88 15.14
CA GLU A 32 2.49 14.72 16.18
C GLU A 32 1.04 15.09 15.83
N MET A 33 0.77 15.43 14.57
CA MET A 33 -0.58 15.71 14.11
C MET A 33 -1.49 14.49 14.33
N LEU A 34 -1.04 13.29 13.99
CA LEU A 34 -1.82 12.04 14.12
C LEU A 34 -2.12 11.63 15.56
N GLU A 35 -1.34 12.12 16.53
CA GLU A 35 -1.59 11.92 17.96
C GLU A 35 -2.70 12.83 18.50
N HIS A 36 -3.10 13.87 17.76
CA HIS A 36 -4.16 14.78 18.19
C HIS A 36 -5.55 14.09 18.16
N PRO A 37 -6.36 14.20 19.23
CA PRO A 37 -7.63 13.48 19.36
C PRO A 37 -8.64 13.78 18.24
N ASP A 38 -8.72 15.04 17.79
CA ASP A 38 -9.61 15.47 16.71
C ASP A 38 -9.23 14.95 15.31
N MET A 39 -8.08 14.28 15.17
CA MET A 39 -7.67 13.73 13.89
C MET A 39 -8.56 12.59 13.41
N LEU A 40 -9.25 11.88 14.30
CA LEU A 40 -10.13 10.77 13.94
C LEU A 40 -11.25 11.20 12.97
N GLU A 41 -11.75 12.43 13.11
CA GLU A 41 -12.78 12.99 12.23
C GLU A 41 -12.21 13.50 10.90
N ARG A 42 -10.93 13.88 10.89
CA ARG A 42 -10.28 14.58 9.77
C ARG A 42 -9.36 13.72 8.93
N CYS A 43 -8.91 12.58 9.45
CA CYS A 43 -7.95 11.72 8.76
C CYS A 43 -8.67 10.95 7.65
N GLN A 44 -8.59 11.43 6.42
CA GLN A 44 -9.14 10.70 5.28
C GLN A 44 -8.23 9.50 4.92
N PRO A 45 -8.80 8.34 4.56
CA PRO A 45 -8.03 7.17 4.14
C PRO A 45 -6.99 7.45 3.04
N ARG A 46 -7.29 8.36 2.11
CA ARG A 46 -6.36 8.79 1.05
C ARG A 46 -5.12 9.47 1.62
N THR A 47 -5.28 10.35 2.60
CA THR A 47 -4.17 11.04 3.27
C THR A 47 -3.33 10.04 4.07
N LEU A 48 -3.99 9.17 4.84
CA LEU A 48 -3.33 8.15 5.67
C LEU A 48 -2.50 7.18 4.80
N SER A 49 -3.12 6.61 3.77
CA SER A 49 -2.45 5.69 2.84
C SER A 49 -1.30 6.33 2.05
N SER A 50 -1.41 7.61 1.71
CA SER A 50 -0.32 8.35 1.05
C SER A 50 0.86 8.57 1.99
N ALA A 51 0.61 8.87 3.27
CA ALA A 51 1.65 8.98 4.28
C ALA A 51 2.36 7.64 4.49
N LEU A 52 1.59 6.55 4.65
CA LEU A 52 2.12 5.19 4.78
C LEU A 52 3.00 4.81 3.59
N TRP A 53 2.53 5.08 2.37
CA TRP A 53 3.30 4.85 1.15
C TRP A 53 4.62 5.63 1.15
N ALA A 54 4.59 6.93 1.52
CA ALA A 54 5.78 7.77 1.55
C ALA A 54 6.80 7.27 2.60
N CYS A 55 6.35 6.90 3.80
CA CYS A 55 7.19 6.30 4.84
C CYS A 55 7.84 5.01 4.35
N ALA A 56 7.04 4.07 3.83
CA ALA A 56 7.53 2.80 3.32
C ALA A 56 8.48 2.96 2.12
N LYS A 57 8.21 3.92 1.22
CA LYS A 57 9.10 4.25 0.09
C LYS A 57 10.49 4.70 0.55
N ARG A 58 10.56 5.31 1.73
CA ARG A 58 11.80 5.75 2.39
C ARG A 58 12.42 4.70 3.30
N GLY A 59 11.76 3.54 3.48
CA GLY A 59 12.19 2.51 4.42
C GLY A 59 12.02 2.92 5.88
N VAL A 60 11.13 3.87 6.16
CA VAL A 60 10.86 4.37 7.51
C VAL A 60 9.60 3.72 8.03
N TYR A 61 9.70 3.08 9.20
CA TYR A 61 8.57 2.63 9.98
C TYR A 61 8.25 3.66 11.06
N LEU A 62 7.08 4.30 10.96
CA LEU A 62 6.60 5.29 11.92
C LEU A 62 5.49 4.65 12.76
N SER A 63 5.83 4.08 13.92
CA SER A 63 4.90 3.28 14.74
C SER A 63 3.56 3.98 14.95
N SER A 64 3.56 5.24 15.37
CA SER A 64 2.33 6.00 15.64
C SER A 64 1.35 6.03 14.45
N LEU A 65 1.87 6.11 13.22
CA LEU A 65 1.07 6.09 11.99
C LEU A 65 0.47 4.69 11.71
N PHE A 66 1.26 3.63 11.90
CA PHE A 66 0.81 2.24 11.68
C PHE A 66 -0.13 1.76 12.79
N ASP A 67 0.16 2.10 14.04
CA ASP A 67 -0.71 1.83 15.19
C ASP A 67 -2.06 2.54 15.02
N LYS A 68 -2.04 3.80 14.55
CA LYS A 68 -3.25 4.55 14.27
C LYS A 68 -4.08 3.93 13.14
N LEU A 69 -3.43 3.49 12.06
CA LEU A 69 -4.10 2.71 11.03
C LEU A 69 -4.72 1.44 11.61
N GLY A 70 -3.99 0.70 12.45
CA GLY A 70 -4.47 -0.53 13.08
C GLY A 70 -5.75 -0.30 13.87
N GLN A 71 -5.79 0.76 14.70
CA GLN A 71 -6.98 1.17 15.45
C GLN A 71 -8.13 1.55 14.52
N LEU A 72 -7.86 2.41 13.54
CA LEU A 72 -8.87 2.92 12.62
C LEU A 72 -9.44 1.84 11.68
N ALA A 73 -8.63 0.84 11.32
CA ALA A 73 -9.05 -0.27 10.47
C ALA A 73 -10.04 -1.21 11.17
N MET A 74 -10.15 -1.16 12.50
CA MET A 74 -11.17 -1.90 13.25
C MET A 74 -12.56 -1.24 13.16
N GLU A 75 -12.63 0.02 12.75
CA GLU A 75 -13.88 0.77 12.62
C GLU A 75 -14.48 0.58 11.21
N PRO A 76 -15.61 -0.14 11.04
CA PRO A 76 -16.18 -0.39 9.72
C PRO A 76 -16.55 0.89 8.96
N SER A 77 -16.97 1.93 9.70
CA SER A 77 -17.31 3.24 9.12
C SER A 77 -16.09 3.97 8.54
N PHE A 78 -14.89 3.66 9.04
CA PHE A 78 -13.64 4.20 8.52
C PHE A 78 -13.15 3.38 7.33
N VAL A 79 -13.18 2.04 7.44
CA VAL A 79 -12.84 1.12 6.36
C VAL A 79 -13.69 1.36 5.13
N ALA A 80 -15.00 1.60 5.29
CA ALA A 80 -15.92 1.92 4.18
C ALA A 80 -15.49 3.14 3.34
N LYS A 81 -14.68 4.05 3.89
CA LYS A 81 -14.16 5.23 3.19
C LYS A 81 -12.91 4.94 2.36
N PHE A 82 -12.34 3.73 2.44
CA PHE A 82 -11.19 3.36 1.63
C PHE A 82 -11.61 3.09 0.18
N GLU A 83 -11.13 3.93 -0.72
CA GLU A 83 -11.14 3.62 -2.14
C GLU A 83 -9.99 2.66 -2.50
N SER A 84 -10.10 2.03 -3.68
CA SER A 84 -9.09 1.09 -4.20
C SER A 84 -7.65 1.60 -4.14
N GLN A 85 -7.42 2.89 -4.39
CA GLN A 85 -6.09 3.49 -4.31
C GLN A 85 -5.53 3.46 -2.89
N ALA A 86 -6.37 3.81 -1.91
CA ALA A 86 -5.95 3.87 -0.51
C ALA A 86 -5.61 2.47 0.01
N VAL A 87 -6.41 1.46 -0.37
CA VAL A 87 -6.10 0.06 -0.04
C VAL A 87 -4.78 -0.37 -0.66
N ALA A 88 -4.59 -0.13 -1.97
CA ALA A 88 -3.37 -0.53 -2.67
C ALA A 88 -2.12 0.12 -2.07
N ASN A 89 -2.17 1.42 -1.76
CA ASN A 89 -1.06 2.14 -1.14
C ASN A 89 -0.72 1.58 0.25
N THR A 90 -1.73 1.34 1.08
CA THR A 90 -1.53 0.79 2.42
C THR A 90 -0.95 -0.62 2.38
N LEU A 91 -1.49 -1.51 1.54
CA LEU A 91 -0.98 -2.87 1.39
C LEU A 91 0.43 -2.90 0.81
N TRP A 92 0.72 -2.04 -0.17
CA TRP A 92 2.08 -1.90 -0.70
C TRP A 92 3.06 -1.43 0.37
N ALA A 93 2.67 -0.49 1.22
CA ALA A 93 3.49 0.00 2.32
C ALA A 93 3.82 -1.13 3.32
N HIS A 94 2.82 -1.95 3.67
CA HIS A 94 3.01 -3.13 4.52
C HIS A 94 3.97 -4.13 3.87
N ALA A 95 3.73 -4.48 2.61
CA ALA A 95 4.58 -5.39 1.83
C ALA A 95 6.02 -4.90 1.75
N LYS A 96 6.22 -3.60 1.51
CA LYS A 96 7.54 -3.00 1.37
C LYS A 96 8.35 -3.02 2.67
N LEU A 97 7.67 -2.92 3.81
CA LEU A 97 8.28 -2.95 5.15
C LEU A 97 8.24 -4.34 5.80
N GLY A 98 7.61 -5.34 5.17
CA GLY A 98 7.48 -6.70 5.71
C GLY A 98 6.51 -6.82 6.88
N LEU A 99 5.50 -5.95 6.97
CA LEU A 99 4.56 -5.88 8.10
C LEU A 99 3.31 -6.74 7.84
N ARG A 100 3.05 -7.71 8.72
CA ARG A 100 1.90 -8.63 8.63
C ARG A 100 0.85 -8.33 9.70
N GLU A 101 0.30 -7.13 9.64
CA GLU A 101 -0.70 -6.66 10.61
C GLU A 101 -2.14 -7.03 10.20
N PRO A 102 -3.06 -7.26 11.16
CA PRO A 102 -4.45 -7.62 10.86
C PRO A 102 -5.18 -6.61 9.96
N CYS A 103 -4.81 -5.33 10.03
CA CYS A 103 -5.40 -4.28 9.21
C CYS A 103 -5.22 -4.53 7.70
N ALA A 104 -4.14 -5.21 7.29
CA ALA A 104 -3.94 -5.58 5.89
C ALA A 104 -5.02 -6.57 5.40
N ALA A 105 -5.38 -7.56 6.22
CA ALA A 105 -6.43 -8.53 5.90
C ALA A 105 -7.82 -7.87 5.83
N LEU A 106 -8.10 -6.94 6.74
CA LEU A 106 -9.36 -6.18 6.76
C LEU A 106 -9.52 -5.31 5.51
N LEU A 107 -8.49 -4.56 5.15
CA LEU A 107 -8.49 -3.70 3.96
C LEU A 107 -8.56 -4.52 2.66
N LEU A 108 -7.91 -5.69 2.64
CA LEU A 108 -8.01 -6.62 1.52
C LEU A 108 -9.44 -7.16 1.36
N SER A 109 -10.08 -7.54 2.46
CA SER A 109 -11.48 -7.99 2.45
C SER A 109 -12.42 -6.90 1.97
N HIS A 110 -12.22 -5.65 2.42
CA HIS A 110 -12.97 -4.48 1.97
C HIS A 110 -12.84 -4.23 0.47
N LEU A 111 -11.62 -4.31 -0.09
CA LEU A 111 -11.44 -4.16 -1.54
C LEU A 111 -12.12 -5.28 -2.35
N ALA A 112 -12.31 -6.46 -1.76
CA ALA A 112 -12.99 -7.59 -2.40
C ALA A 112 -14.52 -7.47 -2.39
N GLU A 113 -15.08 -6.46 -1.72
CA GLU A 113 -16.50 -6.14 -1.76
C GLU A 113 -16.89 -5.64 -3.15
N ALA A 114 -18.05 -6.10 -3.66
CA ALA A 114 -18.45 -5.89 -5.05
C ALA A 114 -18.46 -4.40 -5.44
N GLU A 115 -19.04 -3.53 -4.60
CA GLU A 115 -19.12 -2.10 -4.89
C GLU A 115 -17.74 -1.44 -5.02
N VAL A 116 -16.81 -1.81 -4.14
CA VAL A 116 -15.45 -1.24 -4.13
C VAL A 116 -14.65 -1.79 -5.30
N LEU A 117 -14.77 -3.09 -5.56
CA LEU A 117 -14.06 -3.81 -6.61
C LEU A 117 -14.50 -3.37 -8.01
N GLU A 118 -15.79 -3.14 -8.22
CA GLU A 118 -16.33 -2.65 -9.50
C GLU A 118 -15.77 -1.29 -9.89
N ARG A 119 -15.54 -0.42 -8.89
CA ARG A 119 -14.96 0.91 -9.07
C ARG A 119 -13.42 0.90 -9.02
N ALA A 120 -12.81 -0.24 -8.73
CA ALA A 120 -11.37 -0.32 -8.53
C ALA A 120 -10.61 -0.14 -9.84
N GLN A 121 -9.62 0.75 -9.84
CA GLN A 121 -8.78 0.93 -11.01
C GLN A 121 -7.84 -0.28 -11.18
N PRO A 122 -7.61 -0.77 -12.41
CA PRO A 122 -6.78 -1.94 -12.69
C PRO A 122 -5.38 -1.89 -12.05
N GLN A 123 -4.75 -0.72 -12.05
CA GLN A 123 -3.45 -0.50 -11.42
C GLN A 123 -3.46 -0.72 -9.90
N HIS A 124 -4.56 -0.39 -9.21
CA HIS A 124 -4.72 -0.60 -7.77
C HIS A 124 -4.93 -2.09 -7.46
N ILE A 125 -5.69 -2.79 -8.32
CA ILE A 125 -5.86 -4.25 -8.24
C ILE A 125 -4.51 -4.95 -8.42
N ALA A 126 -3.75 -4.61 -9.46
CA ALA A 126 -2.44 -5.20 -9.70
C ALA A 126 -1.46 -4.96 -8.54
N THR A 127 -1.45 -3.76 -7.98
CA THR A 127 -0.61 -3.40 -6.83
C THR A 127 -1.01 -4.19 -5.58
N THR A 128 -2.32 -4.34 -5.34
CA THR A 128 -2.87 -5.16 -4.24
C THR A 128 -2.43 -6.61 -4.38
N LEU A 129 -2.58 -7.21 -5.57
CA LEU A 129 -2.15 -8.60 -5.84
C LEU A 129 -0.65 -8.78 -5.59
N SER A 130 0.18 -7.84 -6.01
CA SER A 130 1.62 -7.88 -5.71
C SER A 130 1.90 -7.83 -4.21
N ALA A 131 1.20 -6.97 -3.47
CA ALA A 131 1.37 -6.83 -2.03
C ALA A 131 0.95 -8.10 -1.29
N MET A 132 -0.16 -8.72 -1.70
CA MET A 132 -0.62 -10.02 -1.14
C MET A 132 0.46 -11.09 -1.23
N LEU A 133 1.13 -11.20 -2.39
CA LEU A 133 2.19 -12.18 -2.60
C LEU A 133 3.43 -11.87 -1.78
N SER A 134 3.84 -10.60 -1.73
CA SER A 134 4.99 -10.18 -0.94
C SER A 134 4.79 -10.35 0.56
N LEU A 135 3.56 -10.24 1.04
CA LEU A 135 3.21 -10.47 2.44
C LEU A 135 2.96 -11.94 2.76
N GLU A 136 3.04 -12.85 1.77
CA GLU A 136 2.65 -14.24 1.88
C GLU A 136 1.24 -14.39 2.47
N LEU A 137 0.34 -13.44 2.23
CA LEU A 137 -1.05 -13.51 2.68
C LEU A 137 -1.81 -14.65 2.00
N ALA A 138 -1.24 -15.25 0.95
CA ALA A 138 -1.74 -16.47 0.33
C ALA A 138 -1.46 -17.73 1.16
N ASP A 139 -0.59 -17.66 2.17
CA ASP A 139 -0.14 -18.80 2.96
C ASP A 139 -0.89 -18.84 4.31
N HIS A 140 -1.99 -19.60 4.32
CA HIS A 140 -2.63 -20.27 5.48
C HIS A 140 -2.96 -19.51 6.79
N SER A 141 -2.76 -18.20 6.93
CA SER A 141 -3.03 -17.49 8.21
C SER A 141 -4.36 -16.73 8.29
N LEU A 142 -5.23 -16.83 7.28
CA LEU A 142 -6.58 -16.27 7.31
C LEU A 142 -7.61 -17.37 7.08
N GLU A 143 -7.67 -18.34 8.01
CA GLU A 143 -8.82 -19.24 8.12
C GLU A 143 -10.05 -18.44 8.57
N CYS A 144 -10.73 -17.82 7.61
CA CYS A 144 -12.04 -17.24 7.81
C CYS A 144 -12.98 -17.80 6.75
N SER A 145 -13.96 -18.59 7.22
CA SER A 145 -15.05 -19.25 6.48
C SER A 145 -15.17 -18.84 5.00
N ASP A 146 -14.71 -19.72 4.10
CA ASP A 146 -15.15 -20.03 2.72
C ASP A 146 -15.62 -18.91 1.74
N LYS A 147 -15.51 -17.62 2.06
CA LYS A 147 -15.85 -16.49 1.16
C LYS A 147 -14.88 -15.30 1.26
N ARG A 148 -14.00 -15.32 2.27
CA ARG A 148 -13.00 -14.28 2.57
C ARG A 148 -11.59 -14.85 2.58
N SER A 149 -11.40 -16.06 2.05
CA SER A 149 -10.06 -16.62 1.96
C SER A 149 -9.19 -15.75 1.05
N PRO A 150 -7.88 -15.64 1.33
CA PRO A 150 -6.96 -14.87 0.49
C PRO A 150 -6.97 -15.32 -0.98
N ALA A 151 -7.16 -16.63 -1.21
CA ALA A 151 -7.24 -17.22 -2.53
C ALA A 151 -8.49 -16.75 -3.29
N GLU A 152 -9.67 -16.80 -2.69
CA GLU A 152 -10.89 -16.32 -3.33
C GLU A 152 -10.86 -14.81 -3.60
N ILE A 153 -10.28 -14.03 -2.68
CA ILE A 153 -10.08 -12.60 -2.89
C ILE A 153 -9.17 -12.39 -4.10
N ALA A 154 -8.04 -13.10 -4.17
CA ALA A 154 -7.15 -13.04 -5.33
C ALA A 154 -7.90 -13.40 -6.64
N THR A 155 -8.77 -14.40 -6.61
CA THR A 155 -9.65 -14.77 -7.74
C THR A 155 -10.59 -13.66 -8.16
N LYS A 156 -11.28 -13.01 -7.21
CA LYS A 156 -12.14 -11.86 -7.51
C LYS A 156 -11.35 -10.72 -8.15
N LEU A 157 -10.17 -10.41 -7.59
CA LEU A 157 -9.29 -9.37 -8.09
C LEU A 157 -8.79 -9.67 -9.52
N VAL A 158 -8.30 -10.88 -9.78
CA VAL A 158 -7.85 -11.32 -11.11
C VAL A 158 -8.99 -11.27 -12.12
N ASN A 159 -10.18 -11.76 -11.75
CA ASN A 159 -11.34 -11.73 -12.63
C ASN A 159 -11.76 -10.29 -12.97
N GLN A 160 -11.75 -9.39 -11.99
CA GLN A 160 -12.08 -7.98 -12.25
C GLN A 160 -11.04 -7.31 -13.15
N LEU A 161 -9.77 -7.61 -12.92
CA LEU A 161 -8.68 -7.12 -13.74
C LEU A 161 -8.79 -7.61 -15.19
N ALA A 162 -9.16 -8.87 -15.40
CA ALA A 162 -9.39 -9.46 -16.72
C ALA A 162 -10.61 -8.87 -17.44
N ARG A 163 -11.67 -8.49 -16.70
CA ARG A 163 -12.86 -7.81 -17.26
C ARG A 163 -12.59 -6.37 -17.66
N SER A 164 -11.65 -5.71 -16.99
CA SER A 164 -11.27 -4.36 -17.39
C SER A 164 -10.59 -4.41 -18.77
N GLU A 165 -11.12 -3.68 -19.76
CA GLU A 165 -10.53 -3.53 -21.12
C GLU A 165 -9.09 -2.97 -21.10
N VAL A 166 -8.55 -2.71 -19.91
CA VAL A 166 -7.30 -2.05 -19.64
C VAL A 166 -6.11 -3.00 -19.72
N VAL A 167 -6.27 -4.31 -19.90
CA VAL A 167 -5.08 -5.16 -20.23
C VAL A 167 -4.43 -4.67 -21.55
N ARG A 168 -5.18 -4.03 -22.46
CA ARG A 168 -4.62 -3.38 -23.67
C ARG A 168 -4.06 -1.97 -23.45
N THR A 169 -4.49 -1.24 -22.40
CA THR A 169 -4.10 0.18 -22.17
C THR A 169 -3.28 0.38 -20.89
N SER A 170 -3.07 -0.67 -20.11
CA SER A 170 -2.22 -0.67 -18.92
C SER A 170 -0.76 -0.53 -19.32
N ARG A 171 0.00 0.20 -18.50
CA ARG A 171 1.45 0.24 -18.66
C ARG A 171 2.05 -1.17 -18.54
N PRO A 172 3.11 -1.51 -19.29
CA PRO A 172 3.72 -2.84 -19.30
C PRO A 172 4.08 -3.37 -17.91
N GLU A 173 4.47 -2.50 -16.97
CA GLU A 173 4.76 -2.88 -15.59
C GLU A 173 3.56 -3.51 -14.85
N HIS A 174 2.33 -3.05 -15.10
CA HIS A 174 1.14 -3.59 -14.45
C HIS A 174 0.74 -4.96 -15.02
N ILE A 175 0.94 -5.17 -16.32
CA ILE A 175 0.73 -6.47 -16.97
C ILE A 175 1.73 -7.49 -16.41
N SER A 176 3.01 -7.12 -16.28
CA SER A 176 4.04 -8.00 -15.70
C SER A 176 3.74 -8.41 -14.27
N ILE A 177 3.26 -7.48 -13.42
CA ILE A 177 2.87 -7.77 -12.04
C ILE A 177 1.67 -8.73 -12.01
N THR A 178 0.68 -8.49 -12.86
CA THR A 178 -0.51 -9.33 -12.99
C THR A 178 -0.15 -10.75 -13.40
N LEU A 179 0.68 -10.90 -14.44
CA LEU A 179 1.13 -12.20 -14.93
C LEU A 179 1.96 -12.95 -13.89
N ARG A 180 2.84 -12.25 -13.15
CA ARG A 180 3.60 -12.84 -12.05
C ARG A 180 2.68 -13.32 -10.93
N ALA A 181 1.65 -12.54 -10.62
CA ALA A 181 0.69 -12.91 -9.60
C ALA A 181 -0.10 -14.15 -9.98
N ILE A 182 -0.63 -14.20 -11.20
CA ILE A 182 -1.34 -15.36 -11.75
C ILE A 182 -0.42 -16.59 -11.76
N ALA A 183 0.83 -16.45 -12.24
CA ALA A 183 1.79 -17.55 -12.26
C ALA A 183 2.09 -18.09 -10.86
N LYS A 184 2.25 -17.21 -9.86
CA LYS A 184 2.54 -17.62 -8.48
C LYS A 184 1.33 -18.29 -7.81
N LEU A 185 0.12 -17.79 -8.08
CA LEU A 185 -1.11 -18.39 -7.57
C LEU A 185 -1.35 -19.78 -8.20
N HIS A 186 -1.01 -19.97 -9.48
CA HIS A 186 -1.01 -21.27 -10.13
C HIS A 186 0.04 -22.22 -9.53
N GLU A 187 1.28 -21.76 -9.28
CA GLU A 187 2.31 -22.56 -8.58
C GLU A 187 1.89 -23.01 -7.18
N GLN A 188 1.07 -22.22 -6.49
CA GLN A 188 0.52 -22.54 -5.16
C GLN A 188 -0.72 -23.46 -5.21
N GLY A 189 -1.14 -23.90 -6.40
CA GLY A 189 -2.32 -24.77 -6.57
C GLY A 189 -3.65 -24.06 -6.27
N LEU A 190 -3.66 -22.72 -6.21
CA LEU A 190 -4.84 -21.91 -5.94
C LEU A 190 -5.70 -21.67 -7.19
N PHE A 191 -5.23 -22.11 -8.36
CA PHE A 191 -5.97 -22.13 -9.63
C PHE A 191 -5.67 -23.44 -10.39
N LEU A 192 -6.70 -23.98 -11.06
CA LEU A 192 -6.59 -25.03 -12.09
C LEU A 192 -6.32 -24.41 -13.47
#